data_AF-A0A0J6VFP6-F1
#
_entry.id   AF-A0A0J6VFP6-F1
#
_cell.length_a   1.000
_cell.length_b   1.000
_cell.length_c   1.000
_cell.angle_alpha   90.00
_cell.angle_beta   90.00
_cell.angle_gamma   90.00
#
_symmetry.space_group_name_H-M   'P 1'
#
loop_
_entity.id
_entity.type
_entity.pdbx_description
1 polymer ?
#
loop_
_entity_poly.entity_id
_entity_poly.type
_entity_poly.pdbx_seq_one_letter_code
_entity_poly.pdbx_strand_id
1 'polypeptide(L)'
;MPTPWDHIDHDPTSITAEQRPTIRMRHMSMSCGGGFADRPTGRAFRSVDDANMALIELAMNNDHAMGGVLLEPDPLSLVTGAYHVIIHWGATSDRYHLDTIDYALPGEL
;
A
#
# COMPACT_ATOMS: atom_id res chain seq x y z
N MET A 1 -50.87 8.94 -24.73
CA MET A 1 -49.56 9.61 -24.62
C MET A 1 -48.67 8.72 -23.74
N PRO A 2 -47.59 8.12 -24.25
CA PRO A 2 -46.68 7.31 -23.42
C PRO A 2 -45.53 8.18 -22.90
N THR A 3 -45.34 8.25 -21.58
CA THR A 3 -44.13 8.82 -20.97
C THR A 3 -43.02 7.77 -20.96
N PRO A 4 -41.80 8.11 -21.40
CA PRO A 4 -40.71 7.16 -21.56
C PRO A 4 -39.72 7.21 -20.39
N TRP A 5 -38.99 6.09 -20.21
CA TRP A 5 -37.74 5.97 -19.45
C TRP A 5 -37.84 5.86 -17.92
N ASP A 6 -38.28 4.69 -17.46
CA ASP A 6 -37.88 4.16 -16.14
C ASP A 6 -36.81 3.08 -16.36
N HIS A 7 -35.64 3.53 -16.82
CA HIS A 7 -34.42 2.72 -16.81
C HIS A 7 -33.29 3.59 -16.26
N ILE A 8 -33.35 3.83 -14.95
CA ILE A 8 -32.14 4.15 -14.21
C ILE A 8 -31.41 2.81 -14.05
N ASP A 9 -30.66 2.47 -15.09
CA ASP A 9 -29.60 1.48 -15.01
C ASP A 9 -28.55 2.07 -14.07
N HIS A 10 -28.64 1.70 -12.78
CA HIS A 10 -27.60 2.02 -11.81
C HIS A 10 -26.36 1.24 -12.22
N ASP A 11 -25.54 1.84 -13.08
CA ASP A 11 -24.21 1.34 -13.42
C ASP A 11 -23.41 1.18 -12.10
N PRO A 12 -23.10 -0.05 -11.66
CA PRO A 12 -22.48 -0.29 -10.37
C PRO A 12 -20.96 0.01 -10.37
N THR A 13 -20.42 0.55 -11.47
CA THR A 13 -18.97 0.67 -11.67
C THR A 13 -18.39 2.08 -11.62
N SER A 14 -19.15 3.10 -11.23
CA SER A 14 -18.61 4.45 -11.09
C SER A 14 -17.98 4.67 -9.70
N ILE A 15 -16.73 4.23 -9.54
CA ILE A 15 -15.89 4.63 -8.40
C ILE A 15 -15.64 6.13 -8.54
N THR A 16 -16.21 6.93 -7.65
CA THR A 16 -15.99 8.39 -7.63
C THR A 16 -14.52 8.69 -7.36
N ALA A 17 -14.00 9.84 -7.80
CA ALA A 17 -12.58 10.19 -7.62
C ALA A 17 -12.14 10.10 -6.15
N GLU A 18 -13.04 10.47 -5.23
CA GLU A 18 -12.89 10.41 -3.77
C GLU A 18 -12.78 8.97 -3.22
N GLN A 19 -13.18 7.97 -3.99
CA GLN A 19 -13.12 6.55 -3.63
C GLN A 19 -11.91 5.84 -4.26
N ARG A 20 -11.05 6.55 -4.97
CA ARG A 20 -9.86 5.95 -5.58
C ARG A 20 -8.75 5.83 -4.53
N PRO A 21 -8.06 4.69 -4.47
CA PRO A 21 -6.89 4.59 -3.61
C PRO A 21 -5.80 5.55 -4.09
N THR A 22 -5.13 6.22 -3.17
CA THR A 22 -4.04 7.17 -3.44
C THR A 22 -2.68 6.64 -2.97
N ILE A 23 -2.69 5.60 -2.15
CA ILE A 23 -1.51 4.99 -1.54
C ILE A 23 -1.37 3.56 -2.04
N ARG A 24 -0.16 3.15 -2.41
CA ARG A 24 0.19 1.77 -2.76
C ARG A 24 1.23 1.21 -1.81
N MET A 25 1.10 -0.05 -1.44
CA MET A 25 2.16 -0.77 -0.74
C MET A 25 3.10 -1.42 -1.75
N ARG A 26 4.39 -1.21 -1.53
CA ARG A 26 5.47 -1.74 -2.36
C ARG A 26 6.32 -2.72 -1.55
N HIS A 27 6.88 -3.69 -2.24
CA HIS A 27 7.76 -4.72 -1.69
C HIS A 27 9.11 -4.63 -2.38
N MET A 28 10.14 -4.40 -1.58
CA MET A 28 11.53 -4.40 -1.99
C MET A 28 12.23 -5.58 -1.34
N SER A 29 12.72 -6.52 -2.16
CA SER A 29 13.53 -7.64 -1.66
C SER A 29 15.01 -7.39 -1.91
N MET A 30 15.83 -7.60 -0.88
CA MET A 30 17.28 -7.43 -0.87
C MET A 30 17.95 -8.73 -0.45
N SER A 31 18.87 -9.24 -1.28
CA SER A 31 19.68 -10.42 -0.96
C SER A 31 21.10 -10.05 -0.57
N CYS A 32 21.65 -10.77 0.41
CA CYS A 32 23.02 -10.60 0.88
C CYS A 32 23.98 -11.00 -0.25
N GLY A 33 24.59 -10.00 -0.91
CA GLY A 33 25.52 -10.18 -2.03
C GLY A 33 24.95 -9.86 -3.42
N GLY A 34 23.73 -9.31 -3.52
CA GLY A 34 23.09 -8.95 -4.80
C GLY A 34 22.25 -7.68 -4.72
N GLY A 35 21.78 -7.21 -5.89
CA GLY A 35 20.95 -6.00 -6.02
C GLY A 35 19.54 -6.13 -5.42
N PHE A 36 18.76 -5.06 -5.52
CA PHE A 36 17.39 -5.00 -5.02
C PHE A 36 16.38 -4.97 -6.16
N ALA A 37 15.18 -5.50 -5.90
CA ALA A 37 14.04 -5.36 -6.79
C ALA A 37 12.87 -4.79 -6.00
N ASP A 38 12.34 -3.64 -6.45
CA ASP A 38 11.16 -3.00 -5.87
C ASP A 38 9.95 -3.22 -6.79
N ARG A 39 8.89 -3.83 -6.25
CA ARG A 39 7.68 -4.22 -6.99
C ARG A 39 6.42 -3.82 -6.24
N PRO A 40 5.33 -3.49 -6.97
CA PRO A 40 4.03 -3.28 -6.34
C PRO A 40 3.51 -4.60 -5.74
N THR A 41 2.88 -4.53 -4.56
CA THR A 41 2.25 -5.70 -3.91
C THR A 41 0.84 -6.00 -4.44
N GLY A 42 0.25 -5.06 -5.19
CA GLY A 42 -1.17 -5.10 -5.57
C GLY A 42 -2.11 -4.58 -4.47
N ARG A 43 -1.62 -4.31 -3.26
CA ARG A 43 -2.39 -3.65 -2.20
C ARG A 43 -2.35 -2.14 -2.37
N ALA A 44 -3.54 -1.53 -2.37
CA ALA A 44 -3.72 -0.09 -2.46
C ALA A 44 -4.76 0.38 -1.44
N PHE A 45 -4.57 1.59 -0.93
CA PHE A 45 -5.29 2.13 0.22
C PHE A 45 -5.74 3.56 -0.06
N ARG A 46 -6.80 3.97 0.63
CA ARG A 46 -7.35 5.33 0.57
C ARG A 46 -6.83 6.22 1.69
N SER A 47 -6.44 5.63 2.81
CA SER A 47 -5.98 6.35 4.00
C SER A 47 -4.62 5.82 4.45
N VAL A 48 -3.83 6.70 5.07
CA VAL A 48 -2.55 6.34 5.68
C VAL A 48 -2.78 5.38 6.86
N ASP A 49 -3.86 5.58 7.62
CA ASP A 49 -4.20 4.73 8.77
C ASP A 49 -4.45 3.27 8.35
N ASP A 50 -5.27 3.03 7.30
CA ASP A 50 -5.52 1.69 6.79
C ASP A 50 -4.25 1.04 6.23
N ALA A 51 -3.42 1.84 5.54
CA ALA A 51 -2.17 1.39 4.98
C ALA A 51 -1.14 1.01 6.07
N ASN A 52 -1.07 1.81 7.13
CA ASN A 52 -0.23 1.55 8.30
C ASN A 52 -0.74 0.33 9.09
N MET A 53 -2.05 0.18 9.27
CA MET A 53 -2.64 -1.02 9.88
C MET A 53 -2.26 -2.28 9.08
N ALA A 54 -2.32 -2.22 7.76
CA ALA A 54 -1.90 -3.31 6.89
C ALA A 54 -0.42 -3.68 7.03
N LEU A 55 0.46 -2.71 7.32
CA LEU A 55 1.87 -2.95 7.64
C LEU A 55 2.05 -3.54 9.03
N ILE A 56 1.32 -3.05 10.04
CA ILE A 56 1.33 -3.60 11.40
C ILE A 56 0.92 -5.08 11.38
N GLU A 57 -0.19 -5.40 10.72
CA GLU A 57 -0.64 -6.78 10.55
C GLU A 57 0.41 -7.65 9.85
N LEU A 58 1.06 -7.11 8.81
CA LEU A 58 2.13 -7.80 8.11
C LEU A 58 3.31 -8.09 9.05
N ALA A 59 3.71 -7.12 9.87
CA ALA A 59 4.78 -7.29 10.85
C ALA A 59 4.42 -8.38 11.87
N MET A 60 3.22 -8.33 12.46
CA MET A 60 2.76 -9.32 13.43
C MET A 60 2.68 -10.73 12.85
N ASN A 61 2.21 -10.87 11.60
CA ASN A 61 2.13 -12.17 10.94
C ASN A 61 3.51 -12.78 10.62
N ASN A 62 4.57 -11.97 10.62
CA ASN A 62 5.94 -12.39 10.30
C ASN A 62 6.89 -12.32 11.50
N ASP A 63 6.38 -12.18 12.72
CA ASP A 63 7.20 -12.13 13.96
C ASP A 63 8.07 -13.39 14.17
N HIS A 64 7.77 -14.47 13.45
CA HIS A 64 8.54 -15.70 13.41
C HIS A 64 9.78 -15.65 12.49
N ALA A 65 10.05 -14.52 11.82
CA ALA A 65 11.19 -14.38 10.91
C ALA A 65 12.53 -14.49 11.66
N MET A 66 13.48 -15.25 11.09
CA MET A 66 14.72 -15.63 11.78
C MET A 66 15.62 -14.45 12.19
N GLY A 67 15.62 -13.36 11.43
CA GLY A 67 16.38 -12.14 11.76
C GLY A 67 15.53 -11.06 12.43
N GLY A 68 14.27 -11.36 12.75
CA GLY A 68 13.32 -10.42 13.34
C GLY A 68 12.60 -9.53 12.32
N VAL A 69 11.70 -8.73 12.88
CA VAL A 69 10.87 -7.75 12.17
C VAL A 69 11.10 -6.36 12.76
N LEU A 70 11.29 -5.37 11.91
CA LEU A 70 11.36 -3.95 12.29
C LEU A 70 10.16 -3.22 11.70
N LEU A 71 9.44 -2.49 12.54
CA LEU A 71 8.35 -1.59 12.15
C LEU A 71 8.68 -0.21 12.71
N GLU A 72 8.87 0.77 11.83
CA GLU A 72 9.25 2.13 12.21
C GLU A 72 8.71 3.18 11.22
N PRO A 73 8.64 4.47 11.61
CA PRO A 73 8.32 5.56 10.69
C PRO A 73 9.26 5.55 9.49
N ASP A 74 8.72 5.78 8.29
CA ASP A 74 9.52 5.83 7.07
C ASP A 74 9.91 7.28 6.72
N PRO A 75 11.14 7.73 7.03
CA PRO A 75 11.57 9.09 6.75
C PRO A 75 11.74 9.37 5.24
N LEU A 76 11.72 8.33 4.41
CA LEU A 76 11.89 8.44 2.96
C LEU A 76 10.57 8.33 2.19
N SER A 77 9.46 8.03 2.88
CA SER A 77 8.16 7.93 2.23
C SER A 77 7.64 9.31 1.84
N LEU A 78 7.02 9.39 0.66
CA LEU A 78 6.25 10.55 0.22
C LEU A 78 4.88 10.65 0.91
N VAL A 79 4.46 9.59 1.60
CA VAL A 79 3.21 9.52 2.36
C VAL A 79 3.50 9.95 3.80
N THR A 80 2.96 11.10 4.20
CA THR A 80 3.20 11.65 5.54
C THR A 80 2.65 10.72 6.61
N GLY A 81 3.47 10.40 7.62
CA GLY A 81 3.07 9.49 8.71
C GLY A 81 3.11 8.00 8.34
N ALA A 82 3.62 7.65 7.16
CA ALA A 82 3.78 6.25 6.77
C ALA A 82 4.81 5.51 7.63
N TYR A 83 4.51 4.25 7.92
CA TYR A 83 5.48 3.29 8.38
C TYR A 83 6.13 2.55 7.21
N HIS A 84 7.25 1.90 7.49
CA HIS A 84 7.69 0.74 6.72
C HIS A 84 7.89 -0.46 7.64
N VAL A 85 7.94 -1.64 7.03
CA VAL A 85 8.28 -2.88 7.71
C VAL A 85 9.48 -3.50 7.03
N ILE A 86 10.47 -3.94 7.79
CA ILE A 86 11.60 -4.73 7.30
C ILE A 86 11.54 -6.09 7.98
N ILE A 87 11.53 -7.16 7.18
CA ILE A 87 11.52 -8.55 7.63
C ILE A 87 12.84 -9.18 7.25
N HIS A 88 13.57 -9.71 8.23
CA HIS A 88 14.86 -10.34 7.99
C HIS A 88 14.73 -11.87 7.98
N TRP A 89 15.01 -12.50 6.84
CA TRP A 89 14.94 -13.95 6.65
C TRP A 89 16.31 -14.65 6.73
N GLY A 90 17.32 -13.96 7.26
CA GLY A 90 18.71 -14.42 7.28
C GLY A 90 19.51 -13.78 6.15
N ALA A 91 19.70 -14.49 5.04
CA ALA A 91 20.47 -13.99 3.89
C ALA A 91 19.67 -13.03 3.00
N THR A 92 18.39 -12.81 3.26
CA THR A 92 17.54 -11.85 2.55
C THR A 92 16.79 -10.97 3.54
N SER A 93 16.44 -9.76 3.10
CA SER A 93 15.59 -8.84 3.82
C SER A 93 14.52 -8.30 2.88
N ASP A 94 13.28 -8.31 3.33
CA ASP A 94 12.15 -7.74 2.61
C ASP A 94 11.70 -6.46 3.29
N ARG A 95 11.68 -5.36 2.55
CA ARG A 95 11.10 -4.08 3.00
C ARG A 95 9.75 -3.88 2.33
N TYR A 96 8.74 -3.59 3.15
CA TYR A 96 7.42 -3.15 2.72
C TYR A 96 7.26 -1.68 3.09
N HIS A 97 6.95 -0.85 2.11
CA HIS A 97 6.84 0.60 2.29
C HIS A 97 5.64 1.17 1.53
N LEU A 98 5.20 2.35 1.94
CA LEU A 98 4.08 3.05 1.32
C LEU A 98 4.59 4.10 0.36
N ASP A 99 3.96 4.16 -0.80
CA ASP A 99 4.25 5.09 -1.87
C ASP A 99 2.95 5.68 -2.41
N THR A 100 3.03 6.83 -3.05
CA THR A 100 1.90 7.49 -3.69
C THR A 100 1.61 6.86 -5.05
N ILE A 101 0.35 6.82 -5.44
CA ILE A 101 -0.02 6.39 -6.80
C ILE A 101 0.04 7.61 -7.73
N ASP A 102 0.55 7.41 -8.95
CA ASP A 102 0.93 8.47 -9.90
C ASP A 102 -0.22 9.42 -10.32
N TYR A 103 -1.47 9.09 -10.01
CA TYR A 103 -2.65 9.93 -10.27
C TYR A 103 -3.19 10.67 -9.03
N ALA A 104 -2.60 10.49 -7.84
CA ALA A 104 -2.95 11.27 -6.66
C ALA A 104 -2.45 12.70 -6.85
N LEU A 105 -3.36 13.68 -6.76
CA LEU A 105 -2.99 15.08 -6.89
C LEU A 105 -2.23 15.56 -5.64
N PRO A 106 -1.34 16.56 -5.75
CA PRO A 106 -0.69 17.15 -4.59
C PRO A 106 -1.74 17.73 -3.64
N GLY A 107 -1.88 17.14 -2.44
CA GLY A 107 -2.87 17.53 -1.43
C GLY A 107 -3.99 16.51 -1.15
N GLU A 108 -4.00 15.35 -1.82
CA GLU A 108 -4.96 14.26 -1.58
C GLU A 108 -4.45 13.20 -0.57
N LEU A 109 -3.38 13.52 0.18
CA LEU A 109 -2.76 12.66 1.20
C LEU A 109 -2.88 13.30 2.59
#